data_AF-A0AAV2RVE3-F1
#
_entry.id   AF-A0AAV2RVE3-F1
#
_cell.length_a   1.000
_cell.length_b   1.000
_cell.length_c   1.000
_cell.angle_alpha   90.00
_cell.angle_beta   90.00
_cell.angle_gamma   90.00
#
_symmetry.space_group_name_H-M   'P 1'
#
loop_
_entity.id
_entity.type
_entity.pdbx_description
1 polymer ?
#
loop_
_entity_poly.entity_id
_entity_poly.type
_entity_poly.pdbx_seq_one_letter_code
_entity_poly.pdbx_strand_id
1 'polypeptide(L)'
;HSMCAHSWELFEMCQGPISQFSESAQEHWNKFIARYKSGTGARARQHNVRDNTYDIFSRMLIMTNPIIANKRRQIKCSHCRQIGHSSRSITQHSYGPSTEERAIIN
;
A
#
# COMPACT_ATOMS: atom_id res chain seq x y z
N HIS A 1 13.66 -12.22 -18.69
CA HIS A 1 12.96 -12.33 -19.99
C HIS A 1 11.78 -11.35 -20.06
N SER A 2 10.73 -11.53 -19.26
CA SER A 2 9.54 -10.64 -19.26
C SER A 2 9.86 -9.13 -19.21
N MET A 3 10.74 -8.72 -18.28
CA MET A 3 11.15 -7.31 -18.15
C MET A 3 11.93 -6.74 -19.33
N CYS A 4 12.72 -7.54 -20.05
CA CYS A 4 13.59 -7.04 -21.12
C CYS A 4 12.95 -7.15 -22.51
N ALA A 5 12.01 -8.09 -22.69
CA ALA A 5 11.39 -8.36 -23.98
C ALA A 5 10.03 -7.66 -24.17
N HIS A 6 9.27 -7.47 -23.09
CA HIS A 6 7.86 -7.06 -23.18
C HIS A 6 7.54 -5.78 -22.41
N SER A 7 8.52 -5.17 -21.73
CA SER A 7 8.25 -3.97 -20.93
C SER A 7 7.79 -2.78 -21.76
N TRP A 8 8.33 -2.61 -22.97
CA TRP A 8 7.96 -1.51 -23.85
C TRP A 8 6.49 -1.62 -24.34
N GLU A 9 6.04 -2.81 -24.72
CA GLU A 9 4.64 -3.08 -25.10
C GLU A 9 3.68 -2.79 -23.94
N LEU A 10 4.09 -3.20 -22.73
CA LEU A 10 3.32 -2.94 -21.51
C LEU A 10 3.25 -1.44 -21.20
N PHE A 11 4.33 -0.67 -21.38
CA PHE A 11 4.29 0.79 -21.18
C PHE A 11 3.35 1.48 -22.16
N GLU A 12 3.32 1.04 -23.42
CA GLU A 12 2.42 1.59 -24.44
C GLU A 12 0.94 1.29 -24.12
N MET A 13 0.63 0.07 -23.68
CA MET A 13 -0.73 -0.34 -23.31
C MET A 13 -1.24 0.28 -22.01
N CYS A 14 -0.38 0.46 -21.01
CA CYS A 14 -0.78 0.76 -19.64
C CYS A 14 -1.08 2.24 -19.36
N GLN A 15 -0.72 3.17 -20.26
CA GLN A 15 -0.87 4.63 -20.11
C GLN A 15 -0.60 5.13 -18.68
N GLY A 16 0.48 4.66 -18.05
CA GLY A 16 0.82 4.98 -16.66
C GLY A 16 1.82 4.00 -16.05
N PRO A 17 2.14 4.16 -14.75
CA PRO A 17 3.08 3.28 -14.07
C PRO A 17 2.55 1.84 -14.03
N ILE A 18 3.28 0.88 -14.61
CA ILE A 18 2.88 -0.54 -14.67
C ILE A 18 2.56 -1.10 -13.27
N SER A 19 3.20 -0.59 -12.22
CA SER A 19 2.97 -0.97 -10.84
C SER A 19 1.52 -0.81 -10.37
N GLN A 20 0.73 0.06 -11.00
CA GLN A 20 -0.68 0.23 -10.66
C GLN A 20 -1.53 -1.01 -10.97
N PHE A 21 -1.06 -1.87 -11.89
CA PHE A 21 -1.68 -3.14 -12.28
C PHE A 21 -1.09 -4.35 -11.54
N SER A 22 -0.23 -4.10 -10.55
CA SER A 22 0.39 -5.18 -9.79
C SER A 22 -0.60 -5.88 -8.85
N GLU A 23 -0.36 -7.17 -8.61
CA GLU A 23 -1.12 -7.97 -7.63
C GLU A 23 -0.80 -7.59 -6.18
N SER A 24 0.14 -6.67 -5.96
CA SER A 24 0.57 -6.23 -4.64
C SER A 24 -0.59 -5.74 -3.78
N ALA A 25 -1.56 -5.05 -4.38
CA ALA A 25 -2.75 -4.60 -3.67
C ALA A 25 -3.63 -5.78 -3.18
N GLN A 26 -3.78 -6.81 -4.00
CA GLN A 26 -4.54 -8.02 -3.66
C GLN A 26 -3.85 -8.82 -2.55
N GLU A 27 -2.54 -8.98 -2.59
CA GLU A 27 -1.77 -9.63 -1.53
C GLU A 27 -1.93 -8.92 -0.17
N HIS A 28 -1.94 -7.58 -0.18
CA HIS A 28 -2.20 -6.80 1.03
C HIS A 28 -3.60 -7.05 1.58
N TRP A 29 -4.61 -7.16 0.71
CA TRP A 29 -5.96 -7.52 1.12
C TRP A 29 -6.03 -8.93 1.71
N ASN A 30 -5.33 -9.90 1.15
CA ASN A 30 -5.27 -11.26 1.71
C ASN A 30 -4.70 -11.26 3.14
N LYS A 31 -3.60 -10.52 3.37
CA LYS A 31 -3.04 -10.33 4.71
C LYS A 31 -4.02 -9.64 5.66
N PHE A 32 -4.73 -8.63 5.18
CA PHE A 32 -5.76 -7.93 5.95
C PHE A 32 -6.90 -8.88 6.34
N ILE A 33 -7.46 -9.62 5.38
CA ILE A 33 -8.56 -10.56 5.59
C ILE A 33 -8.14 -11.62 6.62
N ALA A 34 -6.96 -12.22 6.45
CA ALA A 34 -6.43 -13.20 7.40
C ALA A 34 -6.39 -12.64 8.83
N ARG A 35 -5.84 -11.42 9.01
CA ARG A 35 -5.72 -10.78 10.33
C ARG A 35 -7.07 -10.34 10.92
N TYR A 36 -8.00 -9.86 10.08
CA TYR A 36 -9.30 -9.38 10.53
C TYR A 36 -10.25 -10.53 10.89
N LYS A 37 -10.14 -11.63 10.15
CA LYS A 37 -10.86 -12.88 10.36
C LYS A 37 -10.35 -13.63 11.57
N SER A 38 -9.04 -13.86 11.69
CA SER A 38 -8.46 -14.73 12.72
C SER A 38 -7.10 -14.21 13.19
N GLY A 39 -6.94 -14.05 14.50
CA GLY A 39 -5.68 -13.61 15.11
C GLY A 39 -5.93 -12.82 16.39
N THR A 40 -4.84 -12.34 17.01
CA THR A 40 -4.90 -11.57 18.26
C THR A 40 -5.65 -10.23 18.13
N GLY A 41 -5.88 -9.77 16.90
CA GLY A 41 -6.66 -8.58 16.58
C GLY A 41 -7.93 -8.88 15.78
N ALA A 42 -8.48 -10.10 15.88
CA ALA A 42 -9.73 -10.46 15.21
C ALA A 42 -10.85 -9.50 15.65
N ARG A 43 -11.58 -8.97 14.66
CA ARG A 43 -12.67 -8.00 14.87
C ARG A 43 -13.98 -8.41 14.21
N ALA A 44 -13.92 -9.35 13.28
CA ALA A 44 -15.12 -9.94 12.71
C ALA A 44 -15.78 -10.88 13.72
N ARG A 45 -17.11 -10.94 13.71
CA ARG A 45 -17.86 -11.89 14.51
C ARG A 45 -17.51 -13.32 14.09
N GLN A 46 -17.37 -14.23 15.06
CA GLN A 46 -16.91 -15.61 14.84
C GLN A 46 -18.02 -16.67 14.98
N HIS A 47 -19.25 -16.24 15.25
CA HIS A 47 -20.36 -17.16 15.55
C HIS A 47 -20.87 -17.91 14.31
N ASN A 48 -20.82 -17.28 13.13
CA ASN A 48 -21.19 -17.92 11.87
C ASN A 48 -20.29 -17.37 10.73
N VAL A 49 -20.19 -18.12 9.63
CA VAL A 49 -19.37 -17.72 8.46
C VAL A 49 -19.97 -16.53 7.72
N ARG A 50 -21.30 -16.41 7.70
CA ARG A 50 -22.02 -15.37 6.97
C ARG A 50 -21.72 -13.97 7.51
N ASP A 51 -21.95 -13.76 8.80
CA ASP A 51 -21.69 -12.52 9.54
C ASP A 51 -20.19 -12.22 9.58
N ASN A 52 -19.35 -13.25 9.72
CA ASN A 52 -17.89 -13.07 9.62
C ASN A 52 -17.50 -12.44 8.27
N THR A 53 -18.01 -13.03 7.19
CA THR A 53 -17.77 -12.57 5.83
C THR A 53 -18.36 -11.18 5.60
N TYR A 54 -19.58 -10.93 6.10
CA TYR A 54 -20.23 -9.62 6.03
C TYR A 54 -19.43 -8.53 6.75
N ASP A 55 -18.91 -8.82 7.95
CA ASP A 55 -18.10 -7.88 8.73
C ASP A 55 -16.78 -7.56 8.02
N ILE A 56 -16.15 -8.55 7.39
CA ILE A 56 -14.94 -8.37 6.58
C ILE A 56 -15.24 -7.46 5.40
N PHE A 57 -16.27 -7.76 4.59
CA PHE A 57 -16.63 -6.95 3.42
C PHE A 57 -17.05 -5.53 3.80
N SER A 58 -17.88 -5.38 4.84
CA SER A 58 -18.29 -4.07 5.34
C SER A 58 -17.07 -3.24 5.76
N ARG A 59 -16.09 -3.87 6.41
CA ARG A 59 -14.85 -3.19 6.77
C ARG A 59 -14.02 -2.81 5.56
N MET A 60 -13.89 -3.70 4.57
CA MET A 60 -13.17 -3.43 3.32
C MET A 60 -13.79 -2.22 2.62
N LEU A 61 -15.12 -2.16 2.48
CA LEU A 61 -15.84 -1.03 1.88
C LEU A 61 -15.58 0.30 2.59
N ILE A 62 -15.60 0.29 3.93
CA ILE A 62 -15.26 1.50 4.72
C ILE A 62 -13.80 1.92 4.50
N MET A 63 -12.90 0.96 4.27
CA MET A 63 -11.48 1.23 4.04
C MET A 63 -11.17 1.74 2.64
N THR A 64 -11.89 1.30 1.63
CA THR A 64 -11.72 1.73 0.24
C THR A 64 -12.51 3.00 -0.10
N ASN A 65 -13.46 3.40 0.74
CA ASN A 65 -14.20 4.64 0.53
C ASN A 65 -13.24 5.86 0.47
N PRO A 66 -13.19 6.60 -0.65
CA PRO A 66 -12.20 7.66 -0.87
C PRO A 66 -12.38 8.83 0.10
N ILE A 67 -13.63 9.15 0.48
CA ILE A 67 -13.95 10.24 1.42
C ILE A 67 -13.38 9.92 2.80
N ILE A 68 -13.53 8.66 3.24
CA ILE A 68 -13.00 8.20 4.52
C ILE A 68 -11.48 8.07 4.45
N ALA A 69 -10.95 7.45 3.39
CA ALA A 69 -9.52 7.22 3.21
C ALA A 69 -8.72 8.54 3.22
N ASN A 70 -9.22 9.58 2.55
CA ASN A 70 -8.56 10.89 2.52
C ASN A 70 -8.52 11.59 3.87
N LYS A 71 -9.46 11.29 4.78
CA LYS A 71 -9.51 11.86 6.14
C LYS A 71 -8.71 11.06 7.16
N ARG A 72 -8.15 9.90 6.79
CA ARG A 72 -7.38 9.09 7.73
C ARG A 72 -6.07 9.77 8.08
N ARG A 73 -5.65 9.59 9.34
CA ARG A 73 -4.36 10.05 9.83
C ARG A 73 -3.25 9.43 8.98
N GLN A 74 -2.52 10.28 8.26
CA GLN A 74 -1.30 9.89 7.58
C GLN A 74 -0.18 9.74 8.61
N ILE A 75 0.50 8.59 8.58
CA ILE A 75 1.66 8.35 9.42
C ILE A 75 2.84 9.10 8.77
N LYS A 76 3.31 10.15 9.44
CA LYS A 76 4.51 10.89 9.05
C LYS A 76 5.72 10.28 9.76
N CYS A 77 6.82 10.13 9.03
CA CYS A 77 8.08 9.68 9.61
C CYS A 77 8.56 10.68 10.68
N SER A 78 9.00 10.18 11.85
CA SER A 78 9.47 11.07 12.92
C SER A 78 10.78 11.76 12.57
N HIS A 79 11.59 11.18 11.68
CA HIS A 79 12.92 11.68 11.34
C HIS A 79 12.89 12.75 10.23
N CYS A 80 12.26 12.46 9.09
CA CYS A 80 12.24 13.39 7.94
C CYS A 80 10.87 14.04 7.68
N ARG A 81 9.85 13.71 8.48
CA ARG A 81 8.47 14.22 8.36
C ARG A 81 7.75 13.89 7.04
N GLN A 82 8.35 13.09 6.16
CA GLN A 82 7.73 12.62 4.93
C GLN A 82 6.74 11.47 5.19
N ILE A 83 5.81 11.26 4.25
CA ILE A 83 4.79 10.22 4.28
C ILE A 83 5.29 9.03 3.47
N GLY A 84 4.88 7.82 3.84
CA GLY A 84 5.15 6.60 3.06
C GLY A 84 6.31 5.75 3.57
N HIS A 85 6.98 6.15 4.65
CA HIS A 85 8.00 5.32 5.29
C HIS A 85 8.03 5.49 6.81
N SER A 86 8.65 4.53 7.48
CA SER A 86 8.87 4.54 8.93
C SER A 86 10.32 4.92 9.22
N SER A 87 10.60 5.36 10.44
CA SER A 87 11.97 5.73 10.85
C SER A 87 12.96 4.55 10.71
N ARG A 88 12.48 3.30 10.68
CA ARG A 88 13.31 2.10 10.42
C ARG A 88 13.74 1.93 8.97
N SER A 89 12.93 2.41 8.02
CA SER A 89 13.27 2.31 6.59
C SER A 89 14.16 3.45 6.11
N ILE A 90 14.30 4.54 6.90
CA ILE A 90 15.19 5.65 6.57
C ILE A 90 16.67 5.25 6.64
N THR A 91 17.02 4.39 7.58
CA THR A 91 18.40 3.88 7.76
C THR A 91 18.84 2.89 6.69
N GLN A 92 17.91 2.38 5.86
CA GLN A 92 18.22 1.46 4.76
C GLN A 92 18.29 2.14 3.38
N HIS A 93 17.80 3.38 3.26
CA HIS A 93 17.72 4.14 1.99
C HIS A 93 18.62 5.38 1.96
N SER A 94 19.82 5.31 2.55
CA SER A 94 20.85 6.35 2.41
C SER A 94 21.59 6.31 1.05
N TYR A 95 20.87 5.97 -0.03
CA TYR A 95 21.33 6.10 -1.42
C TYR A 95 20.29 6.87 -2.24
N GLY A 96 19.79 7.97 -1.68
CA GLY A 96 19.14 9.04 -2.44
C GLY A 96 20.08 10.24 -2.47
N PRO A 97 20.13 10.97 -3.59
CA PRO A 97 21.12 12.02 -3.79
C PRO A 97 21.01 13.06 -2.67
N SER A 98 22.16 13.44 -2.10
CA SER A 98 22.23 14.45 -1.06
C SER A 98 21.57 15.73 -1.56
N THR A 99 21.07 16.55 -0.65
CA THR A 99 20.45 17.85 -0.96
C THR A 99 21.33 18.78 -1.80
N GLU A 100 22.62 18.48 -1.95
CA GLU A 100 23.57 19.19 -2.82
C GLU A 100 23.33 18.92 -4.31
N GLU A 101 22.87 17.73 -4.72
CA GLU A 101 22.64 17.40 -6.14
C GLU A 101 21.37 18.05 -6.72
N ARG A 102 20.44 18.51 -5.87
CA ARG A 102 19.27 19.29 -6.31
C ARG A 102 19.59 20.73 -6.69
N ALA A 103 20.76 21.25 -6.32
CA ALA A 103 21.17 22.61 -6.65
C ALA A 103 21.80 22.75 -8.04
N ILE A 104 22.14 21.65 -8.71
CA ILE A 104 22.86 21.65 -10.01
C ILE A 104 21.88 21.62 -11.21
N ILE A 105 20.57 21.45 -10.98
CA ILE A 105 19.54 21.39 -12.04
C ILE A 105 18.67 22.66 -12.06
N ASN A 106 19.25 23.84 -11.77
CA ASN A 106 18.61 25.13 -12.06
C ASN A 106 19.61 26.08 -12.71
#